data_AF-A0A6A4HI30-F1
#
_entry.id   AF-A0A6A4HI30-F1
#
_cell.length_a   1.000
_cell.length_b   1.000
_cell.length_c   1.000
_cell.angle_alpha   90.00
_cell.angle_beta   90.00
_cell.angle_gamma   90.00
#
_symmetry.space_group_name_H-M   'P 1'
#
loop_
_entity.id
_entity.type
_entity.pdbx_description
1 polymer ?
#
loop_
_entity_poly.entity_id
_entity_poly.type
_entity_poly.pdbx_seq_one_letter_code
_entity_poly.pdbx_strand_id
1 'polypeptide(L)'
;LSQVLALVYLSMHVKKKILLLYPSIHPPAATPPNLPLETCTFLVRSCSLTERDVEACWDTVQDLVWQEDEIIGQVKNGSAIDSTFFAHGGVLY
;
A
#
# COMPACT_ATOMS: atom_id res chain seq x y z
N LEU A 1 -15.38 -7.62 7.74
CA LEU A 1 -14.03 -8.20 7.90
C LEU A 1 -13.38 -8.62 6.58
N SER A 2 -13.98 -9.53 5.79
CA SER A 2 -13.32 -10.14 4.61
C SER A 2 -12.80 -9.17 3.54
N GLN A 3 -13.53 -8.10 3.23
CA GLN A 3 -13.12 -7.10 2.23
C GLN A 3 -11.97 -6.21 2.70
N VAL A 4 -11.95 -5.83 3.98
CA VAL A 4 -10.87 -5.04 4.59
C VAL A 4 -9.58 -5.86 4.65
N LEU A 5 -9.67 -7.13 5.03
CA LEU A 5 -8.56 -8.08 4.99
C LEU A 5 -7.99 -8.23 3.57
N ALA A 6 -8.86 -8.41 2.58
CA ALA A 6 -8.46 -8.52 1.18
C ALA A 6 -7.76 -7.24 0.69
N LEU A 7 -8.26 -6.06 1.06
CA LEU A 7 -7.65 -4.79 0.73
C LEU A 7 -6.26 -4.65 1.37
N VAL A 8 -6.12 -4.93 2.66
CA VAL A 8 -4.83 -4.88 3.37
C VAL A 8 -3.81 -5.84 2.74
N TYR A 9 -4.23 -7.06 2.41
CA TYR A 9 -3.37 -8.04 1.74
C TYR A 9 -2.95 -7.57 0.34
N LEU A 10 -3.89 -7.02 -0.43
CA LEU A 10 -3.60 -6.47 -1.75
C LEU A 10 -2.59 -5.31 -1.67
N SER A 11 -2.79 -4.38 -0.75
CA SER A 11 -1.87 -3.25 -0.52
C SER A 11 -0.46 -3.73 -0.14
N MET A 12 -0.35 -4.73 0.76
CA MET A 12 0.93 -5.34 1.09
C MET A 12 1.59 -6.02 -0.11
N HIS A 13 0.81 -6.72 -0.94
CA HIS A 13 1.31 -7.41 -2.13
C HIS A 13 1.83 -6.41 -3.18
N VAL A 14 1.11 -5.31 -3.39
CA VAL A 14 1.53 -4.20 -4.27
C VAL A 14 2.84 -3.59 -3.75
N LYS A 15 2.93 -3.26 -2.46
CA LYS A 15 4.16 -2.73 -1.83
C LYS A 15 5.37 -3.64 -2.04
N LYS A 16 5.21 -4.96 -1.83
CA LYS A 16 6.28 -5.95 -2.08
C LYS A 16 6.70 -6.01 -3.54
N LYS A 17 5.75 -5.97 -4.49
CA LYS A 17 6.06 -5.97 -5.92
C LYS A 17 6.83 -4.73 -6.34
N ILE A 18 6.48 -3.56 -5.81
CA ILE A 18 7.24 -2.33 -6.04
C ILE A 18 8.69 -2.52 -5.56
N LEU A 19 8.91 -3.01 -4.33
CA LEU A 19 10.26 -3.26 -3.79
C LEU A 19 11.11 -4.22 -4.63
N LEU A 20 10.50 -5.25 -5.24
CA LEU A 20 11.21 -6.23 -6.08
C LEU A 20 11.79 -5.65 -7.38
N LEU A 21 11.29 -4.50 -7.82
CA LEU A 21 11.74 -3.85 -9.05
C LEU A 21 12.90 -2.87 -8.81
N TYR A 22 13.16 -2.53 -7.55
CA TYR A 22 14.27 -1.66 -7.19
C TYR A 22 15.56 -2.48 -6.94
N PRO A 23 16.74 -1.90 -7.23
CA PRO A 23 18.02 -2.56 -6.95
C PRO A 23 18.15 -2.96 -5.48
N SER A 24 18.95 -3.99 -5.18
CA SER A 24 19.20 -4.45 -3.80
C SER A 24 19.88 -3.40 -2.90
N ILE A 25 20.41 -2.33 -3.50
CA ILE A 25 20.98 -1.18 -2.79
C ILE A 25 19.93 -0.15 -2.36
N HIS A 26 18.68 -0.24 -2.86
CA HIS A 26 17.59 0.64 -2.48
C HIS A 26 17.06 0.23 -1.10
N PRO A 27 17.07 1.13 -0.09
CA PRO A 27 16.58 0.80 1.23
C PRO A 27 15.07 0.51 1.18
N PRO A 28 14.57 -0.58 1.80
CA PRO A 28 13.13 -0.89 1.78
C PRO A 28 12.25 0.20 2.43
N ALA A 29 12.84 0.95 3.37
CA ALA A 29 12.18 2.07 4.05
C ALA A 29 12.21 3.38 3.22
N ALA A 30 13.05 3.46 2.19
CA ALA A 30 13.10 4.63 1.33
C ALA A 30 11.95 4.58 0.32
N THR A 31 11.21 5.68 0.22
CA THR A 31 10.13 5.85 -0.75
C THR A 31 10.66 5.66 -2.17
N PRO A 32 10.05 4.78 -2.98
CA PRO A 32 10.44 4.60 -4.36
C PRO A 32 10.02 5.82 -5.18
N PRO A 33 10.92 6.41 -5.97
CA PRO A 33 10.64 7.64 -6.71
C PRO A 33 9.53 7.48 -7.73
N ASN A 34 9.37 6.28 -8.32
CA ASN A 34 8.35 6.02 -9.33
C ASN A 34 7.59 4.74 -9.03
N LEU A 35 6.32 4.70 -9.45
CA LEU A 35 5.55 3.45 -9.46
C LEU A 35 5.93 2.57 -10.66
N PRO A 36 5.97 1.25 -10.48
CA PRO A 36 6.04 0.29 -11.57
C PRO A 36 4.87 0.43 -12.55
N LEU A 37 5.11 0.15 -13.82
CA LEU A 37 4.10 0.20 -14.88
C LEU A 37 2.87 -0.65 -14.57
N GLU A 38 3.06 -1.85 -14.00
CA GLU A 38 1.95 -2.74 -13.64
C GLU A 38 1.08 -2.14 -12.54
N THR A 39 1.70 -1.45 -11.57
CA THR A 39 0.98 -0.78 -10.48
C THR A 39 0.24 0.44 -11.01
N CYS A 40 0.89 1.23 -11.87
CA CYS A 40 0.27 2.37 -12.53
C CYS A 40 -0.95 1.94 -13.36
N THR A 41 -0.80 0.89 -14.18
CA THR A 41 -1.89 0.32 -14.99
C THR A 41 -3.05 -0.17 -14.12
N PHE A 42 -2.76 -0.83 -13.00
CA PHE A 42 -3.77 -1.27 -12.05
C PHE A 42 -4.56 -0.10 -11.46
N LEU A 43 -3.87 0.97 -11.03
CA LEU A 43 -4.49 2.15 -10.44
C LEU A 43 -5.31 2.95 -11.47
N VAL A 44 -4.79 3.13 -12.68
CA VAL A 44 -5.52 3.73 -13.82
C VAL A 44 -6.87 3.04 -14.02
N ARG A 45 -6.87 1.70 -14.08
CA ARG A 45 -8.10 0.92 -14.30
C ARG A 45 -9.03 0.91 -13.09
N SER A 46 -8.48 0.80 -11.88
CA SER A 46 -9.27 0.64 -10.66
C SER A 46 -9.87 1.96 -10.19
N CYS A 47 -9.16 3.07 -10.38
CA CYS A 47 -9.56 4.40 -9.93
C CYS A 47 -10.13 5.26 -11.07
N SER A 48 -10.19 4.76 -12.31
CA SER A 48 -10.61 5.53 -13.50
C SER A 48 -9.80 6.82 -13.69
N LEU A 49 -8.49 6.75 -13.43
CA LEU A 49 -7.54 7.86 -13.53
C LEU A 49 -6.73 7.77 -14.82
N THR A 50 -6.18 8.88 -15.30
CA THR A 50 -5.14 8.82 -16.35
C THR A 50 -3.79 8.46 -15.76
N GLU A 51 -2.83 8.01 -16.58
CA GLU A 51 -1.46 7.75 -16.12
C GLU A 51 -0.83 8.98 -15.45
N ARG A 52 -1.05 10.18 -16.02
CA ARG A 52 -0.59 11.45 -15.43
C ARG A 52 -1.22 11.73 -14.07
N ASP A 53 -2.51 11.42 -13.91
CA ASP A 53 -3.18 11.62 -12.62
C ASP A 53 -2.61 10.68 -11.55
N VAL A 54 -2.26 9.44 -11.93
CA VAL A 54 -1.61 8.48 -11.03
C VAL A 54 -0.21 8.94 -10.65
N GLU A 55 0.59 9.40 -11.61
CA GLU A 55 1.92 9.97 -11.36
C GLU A 55 1.84 11.20 -10.44
N ALA A 56 0.95 12.15 -10.74
CA ALA A 56 0.77 13.35 -9.92
C ALA A 56 0.27 13.02 -8.50
N CYS A 57 -0.64 12.04 -8.38
CA CYS A 57 -1.04 11.53 -7.08
C CYS A 57 0.15 10.95 -6.33
N TRP A 58 0.92 10.06 -6.98
CA TRP A 58 2.09 9.44 -6.37
C TRP A 58 3.09 10.49 -5.90
N ASP A 59 3.45 11.45 -6.74
CA ASP A 59 4.37 12.54 -6.38
C ASP A 59 3.94 13.29 -5.13
N THR A 60 2.63 13.45 -4.95
CA THR A 60 2.03 14.17 -3.81
C THR A 60 1.97 13.31 -2.54
N VAL A 61 1.64 12.02 -2.65
CA VAL A 61 1.32 11.18 -1.48
C VAL A 61 2.35 10.07 -1.19
N GLN A 62 3.38 9.91 -2.01
CA GLN A 62 4.32 8.78 -1.94
C GLN A 62 4.92 8.61 -0.55
N ASP A 63 5.40 9.68 0.09
CA ASP A 63 6.01 9.59 1.42
C ASP A 63 4.98 9.21 2.48
N LEU A 64 3.77 9.76 2.39
CA LEU A 64 2.68 9.44 3.32
C LEU A 64 2.25 7.97 3.18
N VAL A 65 2.16 7.46 1.95
CA VAL A 65 1.72 6.09 1.67
C VAL A 65 2.84 5.08 1.97
N TRP A 66 4.09 5.47 1.78
CA TRP A 66 5.23 4.55 1.89
C TRP A 66 5.75 4.39 3.31
N GLN A 67 5.78 5.49 4.08
CA GLN A 67 6.06 5.43 5.51
C GLN A 67 4.95 4.59 6.17
N GLU A 68 5.34 3.56 6.92
CA GLU A 68 4.38 2.69 7.58
C GLU A 68 3.52 3.51 8.55
N ASP A 69 2.20 3.45 8.36
CA ASP A 69 1.26 3.82 9.40
C ASP A 69 1.57 2.96 10.64
N GLU A 70 1.79 3.59 11.79
CA GLU A 70 2.23 2.95 13.03
C GLU A 70 1.31 1.79 13.46
N ILE A 71 0.04 1.84 13.04
CA ILE A 71 -0.98 0.84 13.33
C ILE A 71 -0.92 -0.31 12.31
N ILE A 72 -0.77 -0.01 11.01
CA ILE A 72 -0.71 -1.02 9.95
C ILE A 72 0.64 -1.73 9.93
N GLY A 73 1.74 -1.07 10.30
CA GLY A 73 3.09 -1.66 10.37
C GLY A 73 3.21 -2.80 11.38
N GLN A 74 2.33 -2.86 12.39
CA GLN A 74 2.29 -3.97 13.36
C GLN A 74 1.63 -5.24 12.80
N VAL A 75 1.01 -5.14 11.62
CA VAL A 75 0.15 -6.19 11.07
C VAL A 75 0.98 -7.17 10.22
N LYS A 76 1.56 -8.17 10.90
CA LYS A 76 2.50 -9.13 10.29
C LYS A 76 1.86 -10.40 9.72
N ASN A 77 0.62 -10.70 10.08
CA ASN A 77 -0.11 -11.90 9.65
C ASN A 77 -1.63 -11.68 9.72
N GLY A 78 -2.42 -12.64 9.19
CA GLY A 78 -3.88 -12.55 9.15
C GLY A 78 -4.52 -12.31 10.51
N SER A 79 -4.05 -13.01 11.55
CA SER A 79 -4.51 -12.81 12.93
C SER A 79 -4.21 -11.41 13.47
N ALA A 80 -3.08 -10.81 13.08
CA ALA A 80 -2.73 -9.45 13.45
C ALA A 80 -3.65 -8.43 12.76
N ILE A 81 -4.12 -8.70 11.54
CA ILE A 81 -5.09 -7.82 10.86
C ILE A 81 -6.41 -7.80 11.65
N ASP A 82 -6.92 -8.96 12.04
CA ASP A 82 -8.17 -9.08 12.78
C ASP A 82 -8.07 -8.41 14.15
N SER A 83 -6.97 -8.60 14.87
CA SER A 83 -6.74 -7.94 16.16
C SER A 83 -6.62 -6.42 16.04
N THR A 84 -5.88 -5.94 15.03
CA THR A 84 -5.73 -4.50 14.80
C THR A 84 -7.05 -3.87 14.37
N PHE A 85 -7.83 -4.55 13.52
CA PHE A 85 -9.18 -4.09 13.18
C PHE A 85 -10.09 -4.02 14.41
N PHE A 86 -10.08 -5.02 15.28
CA PHE A 86 -10.89 -5.00 16.50
C PHE A 86 -10.46 -3.86 17.44
N ALA A 87 -9.15 -3.65 17.62
CA ALA A 87 -8.60 -2.65 18.52
C ALA A 87 -8.83 -1.20 18.05
N HIS A 88 -8.82 -0.94 16.75
CA HIS A 88 -8.84 0.43 16.20
C HIS A 88 -10.07 0.75 15.34
N GLY A 89 -10.77 -0.25 14.79
CA GLY A 89 -11.94 -0.08 13.92
C GLY A 89 -13.22 -0.75 14.43
N GLY A 90 -13.12 -1.68 15.40
CA GLY A 90 -14.24 -2.44 15.94
C GLY A 90 -15.21 -1.65 16.81
N VAL A 91 -14.94 -0.39 17.13
CA VAL A 91 -15.87 0.49 17.87
C VAL A 91 -16.93 1.11 16.94
N LEU A 92 -16.68 1.12 15.63
CA LEU A 92 -17.55 1.72 14.61
C LEU A 92 -18.55 0.73 13.97
N TYR A 93 -18.54 -0.54 14.39
CA TYR A 93 -19.42 -1.63 13.93
C TYR A 93 -19.79 -2.55 15.10
#